data_AF-A0A1Y6LN47-F1
#
_entry.id   AF-A0A1Y6LN47-F1
#
_cell.length_a   1.000
_cell.length_b   1.000
_cell.length_c   1.000
_cell.angle_alpha   90.00
_cell.angle_beta   90.00
_cell.angle_gamma   90.00
#
_symmetry.space_group_name_H-M   'P 1'
#
loop_
_entity.id
_entity.type
_entity.pdbx_description
1 polymer ?
#
loop_
_entity_poly.entity_id
_entity_poly.type
_entity_poly.pdbx_seq_one_letter_code
_entity_poly.pdbx_strand_id
1 'polypeptide(L)'
;MKLTKQDELVIEHCLKAGLPHDDIIKLLLANDRGSRTSIWVRITRFNRTGTVIPKVGGRPSKLEKQHRDFIIDVLEAHPEYKSTELQTELMGKFSLWVAEATIQRLFKDEEFIVQRAARTVAHAEPT
;
A
#
# COMPACT_ATOMS: atom_id res chain seq x y z
N MET A 1 7.30 -21.13 -17.47
CA MET A 1 7.55 -21.09 -16.02
C MET A 1 7.46 -19.65 -15.53
N LYS A 2 6.81 -19.39 -14.40
CA LYS A 2 6.61 -18.02 -13.87
C LYS A 2 7.66 -17.73 -12.81
N LEU A 3 8.29 -16.54 -12.85
CA LEU A 3 9.20 -16.09 -11.79
C LEU A 3 8.46 -16.01 -10.45
N THR A 4 9.09 -16.49 -9.40
CA THR A 4 8.60 -16.36 -8.03
C THR A 4 9.00 -15.03 -7.42
N LYS A 5 8.41 -14.65 -6.28
CA LYS A 5 8.84 -13.46 -5.51
C LYS A 5 10.31 -13.56 -5.07
N GLN A 6 10.79 -14.76 -4.76
CA GLN A 6 12.18 -14.97 -4.39
C GLN A 6 13.11 -14.68 -5.58
N ASP A 7 12.72 -15.08 -6.79
CA ASP A 7 13.50 -14.79 -8.00
C ASP A 7 13.51 -13.29 -8.30
N GLU A 8 12.39 -12.61 -8.10
CA GLU A 8 12.31 -11.15 -8.24
C GLU A 8 13.24 -10.42 -7.27
N LEU A 9 13.35 -10.90 -6.02
CA LEU A 9 14.30 -10.38 -5.02
C LEU A 9 15.75 -10.63 -5.43
N VAL A 10 16.06 -11.82 -5.96
CA VAL A 10 17.41 -12.15 -6.46
C VAL A 10 17.78 -11.23 -7.62
N ILE A 11 16.88 -11.04 -8.60
CA ILE A 11 17.10 -10.11 -9.72
C ILE A 11 17.38 -8.71 -9.20
N GLU A 12 16.55 -8.20 -8.28
CA GLU A 12 16.72 -6.86 -7.73
C GLU A 12 18.05 -6.70 -6.99
N HIS A 13 18.45 -7.70 -6.20
CA HIS A 13 19.73 -7.70 -5.51
C HIS A 13 20.90 -7.66 -6.49
N CYS A 14 20.91 -8.51 -7.51
CA CYS A 14 21.96 -8.53 -8.53
C CYS A 14 22.06 -7.20 -9.30
N LEU A 15 20.92 -6.59 -9.65
CA LEU A 15 20.90 -5.29 -10.34
C LEU A 15 21.43 -4.16 -9.45
N LYS A 16 21.07 -4.13 -8.16
CA LYS A 16 21.62 -3.17 -7.18
C LYS A 16 23.12 -3.36 -6.96
N ALA A 17 23.61 -4.59 -7.04
CA ALA A 17 25.03 -4.92 -6.97
C ALA A 17 25.78 -4.63 -8.30
N GLY A 18 25.09 -4.15 -9.34
CA GLY A 18 25.71 -3.78 -10.62
C GLY A 18 26.06 -4.96 -11.53
N LEU A 19 25.47 -6.14 -11.31
CA LEU A 19 25.75 -7.30 -12.17
C LEU A 19 25.24 -7.05 -13.61
N PRO A 20 26.00 -7.51 -14.63
CA PRO A 20 25.55 -7.45 -16.01
C PRO A 20 24.25 -8.21 -16.24
N HIS A 21 23.37 -7.67 -17.08
CA HIS A 21 22.05 -8.27 -17.35
C HIS A 21 22.14 -9.71 -17.88
N ASP A 22 23.11 -9.99 -18.76
CA ASP A 22 23.28 -11.33 -19.33
C ASP A 22 23.71 -12.35 -18.27
N ASP A 23 24.46 -11.94 -17.25
CA ASP A 23 24.89 -12.84 -16.17
C ASP A 23 23.72 -13.17 -15.24
N ILE A 24 22.85 -12.20 -14.96
CA ILE A 24 21.60 -12.43 -14.21
C ILE A 24 20.69 -13.41 -14.97
N ILE A 25 20.57 -13.24 -16.30
CA ILE A 25 19.77 -14.13 -17.14
C ILE A 25 20.36 -15.55 -17.14
N LYS A 26 21.67 -15.69 -17.33
CA LYS A 26 22.36 -17.00 -17.30
C LYS A 26 22.17 -17.68 -15.95
N LEU A 27 22.35 -16.95 -14.85
CA LEU A 27 22.20 -17.46 -13.49
C LEU A 27 20.81 -18.07 -13.26
N LEU A 28 19.74 -17.36 -13.65
CA LEU A 28 18.37 -17.84 -13.44
C LEU A 28 17.99 -18.98 -14.38
N LEU A 29 18.40 -18.91 -15.64
CA LEU A 29 18.15 -19.99 -16.60
C LEU A 29 18.88 -21.29 -16.23
N ALA A 30 20.10 -21.20 -15.71
CA ALA A 30 20.87 -22.37 -15.25
C ALA A 30 20.21 -23.09 -14.05
N ASN A 31 19.31 -22.40 -13.32
CA ASN A 31 18.57 -22.95 -12.20
C ASN A 31 17.10 -23.24 -12.54
N ASP A 32 16.76 -23.34 -13.84
CA ASP A 32 15.41 -23.54 -14.35
C ASP A 32 14.39 -22.50 -13.83
N ARG A 33 14.83 -21.26 -13.60
CA ARG A 33 14.00 -20.20 -13.04
C ARG A 33 13.52 -19.22 -14.09
N GLY A 34 12.23 -19.29 -14.40
CA GLY A 34 11.57 -18.37 -15.32
C GLY A 34 11.92 -18.62 -16.78
N SER A 35 12.03 -17.54 -17.56
CA SER A 35 12.42 -17.56 -18.98
C SER A 35 13.17 -16.27 -19.31
N ARG A 36 13.99 -16.26 -20.38
CA ARG A 36 14.74 -15.07 -20.79
C ARG A 36 13.86 -13.83 -20.87
N THR A 37 12.69 -13.97 -21.51
CA THR A 37 11.70 -12.89 -21.64
C THR A 37 11.16 -12.41 -20.30
N SER A 38 10.79 -13.31 -19.40
CA SER A 38 10.22 -12.92 -18.10
C SER A 38 11.25 -12.24 -17.19
N ILE A 39 12.51 -12.67 -17.24
CA ILE A 39 13.64 -12.03 -16.55
C ILE A 39 13.89 -10.63 -17.13
N TRP A 40 13.93 -10.51 -18.45
CA TRP A 40 14.18 -9.23 -19.13
C TRP A 40 13.10 -8.19 -18.81
N VAL A 41 11.84 -8.59 -18.68
CA VAL A 41 10.74 -7.71 -18.23
C VAL A 41 11.02 -7.15 -16.83
N ARG A 42 11.59 -7.93 -15.92
CA ARG A 42 11.95 -7.50 -14.57
C ARG A 42 13.14 -6.54 -14.55
N ILE A 43 14.17 -6.83 -15.33
CA ILE A 43 15.33 -5.94 -15.51
C ILE A 43 14.88 -4.59 -16.07
N THR A 44 14.07 -4.60 -17.14
CA THR A 44 13.55 -3.38 -17.78
C THR A 44 12.70 -2.57 -16.81
N ARG A 45 11.88 -3.24 -16.00
CA ARG A 45 11.11 -2.57 -14.94
C ARG A 45 12.04 -1.88 -13.94
N PHE A 46 13.06 -2.57 -13.44
CA PHE A 46 14.02 -2.00 -12.50
C PHE A 46 14.70 -0.76 -13.08
N ASN A 47 15.16 -0.81 -14.33
CA ASN A 47 15.76 0.34 -15.01
C ASN A 47 14.81 1.53 -15.13
N ARG A 48 13.49 1.27 -15.20
CA ARG A 48 12.47 2.32 -15.26
C ARG A 48 12.03 2.84 -13.88
N THR A 49 11.93 1.98 -12.87
CA THR A 49 11.27 2.29 -11.60
C THR A 49 12.14 2.14 -10.35
N GLY A 50 13.39 1.70 -10.50
CA GLY A 50 14.31 1.41 -9.40
C GLY A 50 13.96 0.18 -8.55
N THR A 51 12.95 -0.61 -8.95
CA THR A 51 12.53 -1.82 -8.25
C THR A 51 11.95 -2.85 -9.21
N VAL A 52 12.19 -4.12 -8.94
CA VAL A 52 11.62 -5.25 -9.69
C VAL A 52 10.22 -5.57 -9.20
N ILE A 53 9.99 -5.37 -7.91
CA ILE A 53 8.77 -5.76 -7.22
C ILE A 53 7.65 -4.79 -7.60
N PRO A 54 6.49 -5.28 -8.09
CA PRO A 54 5.35 -4.42 -8.28
C PRO A 54 4.89 -3.80 -6.96
N LYS A 55 4.77 -2.46 -6.95
CA LYS A 55 3.86 -1.82 -6.00
C LYS A 55 2.50 -2.48 -6.17
N VAL A 56 1.98 -3.05 -5.09
CA VAL A 56 0.63 -3.60 -5.07
C VAL A 56 -0.32 -2.41 -5.19
N GLY A 57 -0.69 -2.08 -6.42
CA GLY A 57 -1.68 -1.05 -6.70
C GLY A 57 -3.06 -1.62 -6.39
N GLY A 58 -3.54 -1.42 -5.17
CA GLY A 58 -4.97 -1.42 -4.92
C GLY A 58 -5.60 -0.21 -5.63
N ARG A 59 -6.86 -0.33 -6.07
CA ARG A 59 -7.62 0.84 -6.51
C ARG A 59 -7.55 1.88 -5.38
N PRO A 60 -7.27 3.16 -5.67
CA PRO A 60 -7.26 4.20 -4.65
C PRO A 60 -8.54 4.11 -3.84
N SER A 61 -8.43 4.11 -2.51
CA SER A 61 -9.61 4.16 -1.66
C SER A 61 -10.47 5.34 -2.08
N LYS A 62 -11.79 5.16 -2.14
CA LYS A 62 -12.74 6.26 -2.37
C LYS A 62 -12.58 7.35 -1.29
N LEU A 63 -12.04 6.98 -0.14
CA LEU A 63 -11.66 7.87 0.95
C LEU A 63 -10.23 8.37 0.76
N GLU A 64 -10.12 9.59 0.26
CA GLU A 64 -8.89 10.39 0.35
C GLU A 64 -8.49 10.67 1.80
N LYS A 65 -7.24 11.12 1.99
CA LYS A 65 -6.67 11.43 3.31
C LYS A 65 -7.55 12.38 4.13
N GLN A 66 -8.02 13.47 3.54
CA GLN A 66 -8.87 14.46 4.22
C GLN A 66 -10.15 13.85 4.84
N HIS A 67 -10.72 12.84 4.20
CA HIS A 67 -11.90 12.16 4.73
C HIS A 67 -11.55 11.27 5.92
N ARG A 68 -10.39 10.61 5.87
CA ARG A 68 -9.88 9.80 6.99
C ARG A 68 -9.56 10.66 8.19
N ASP A 69 -8.87 11.79 7.98
CA ASP A 69 -8.54 12.75 9.02
C ASP A 69 -9.82 13.28 9.69
N PHE A 70 -10.84 13.63 8.89
CA PHE A 70 -12.14 14.04 9.42
C PHE A 70 -12.85 12.94 10.23
N ILE A 71 -12.85 11.69 9.75
CA ILE A 71 -13.43 10.57 10.51
C ILE A 71 -12.72 10.40 11.86
N ILE A 72 -11.39 10.56 11.89
CA ILE A 72 -10.63 10.52 13.14
C ILE A 72 -11.06 11.67 14.07
N ASP A 73 -11.15 12.90 13.57
CA ASP A 73 -11.57 14.06 14.36
C ASP A 73 -12.97 13.83 15.00
N VAL A 74 -13.92 13.30 14.22
CA VAL A 74 -15.27 12.99 14.71
C VAL A 74 -15.23 11.89 15.76
N LEU A 75 -14.43 10.85 15.57
CA LEU A 75 -14.28 9.74 16.54
C LEU A 75 -13.50 10.10 17.79
N GLU A 76 -12.70 11.16 17.75
CA GLU A 76 -12.05 11.73 18.94
C GLU A 76 -13.05 12.57 19.75
N ALA A 77 -13.89 13.36 19.08
CA ALA A 77 -14.96 14.13 19.73
C ALA A 77 -16.12 13.25 20.23
N HIS A 78 -16.47 12.22 19.47
CA HIS A 78 -17.60 11.32 19.72
C HIS A 78 -17.20 9.85 19.51
N PRO A 79 -16.50 9.22 20.48
CA PRO A 79 -16.02 7.85 20.37
C PRO A 79 -17.11 6.79 20.17
N GLU A 80 -18.35 7.11 20.51
CA GLU A 80 -19.53 6.25 20.41
C GLU A 80 -20.15 6.18 19.00
N TYR A 81 -19.73 7.06 18.08
CA TYR A 81 -20.28 7.12 16.73
C TYR A 81 -20.00 5.82 15.98
N LYS A 82 -21.04 5.27 15.35
CA LYS A 82 -20.93 4.07 14.52
C LYS A 82 -20.74 4.46 13.06
N SER A 83 -20.56 3.43 12.22
CA SER A 83 -20.31 3.59 10.79
C SER A 83 -21.44 4.34 10.06
N THR A 84 -22.68 4.22 10.53
CA THR A 84 -23.86 4.92 10.00
C THR A 84 -23.82 6.43 10.24
N GLU A 85 -23.43 6.85 11.44
CA GLU A 85 -23.35 8.25 11.84
C GLU A 85 -22.20 8.93 11.08
N LEU A 86 -21.05 8.26 10.96
CA LEU A 86 -19.92 8.74 10.17
C LEU A 86 -20.24 8.86 8.68
N GLN A 87 -21.09 7.98 8.14
CA GLN A 87 -21.58 8.12 6.76
C GLN A 87 -22.38 9.41 6.58
N THR A 88 -23.27 9.71 7.53
CA THR A 88 -24.06 10.95 7.53
C THR A 88 -23.15 12.19 7.66
N GLU A 89 -22.15 12.15 8.53
CA GLU A 89 -21.17 13.24 8.69
C GLU A 89 -20.35 13.48 7.40
N LEU A 90 -19.89 12.40 6.75
CA LEU A 90 -19.16 12.50 5.47
C LEU A 90 -20.04 13.05 4.36
N MET A 91 -21.31 12.65 4.32
CA MET A 91 -22.27 13.21 3.38
C MET A 91 -22.50 14.69 3.64
N GLY A 92 -22.74 15.10 4.89
CA GLY A 92 -23.01 16.48 5.25
C GLY A 92 -21.85 17.42 4.95
N LYS A 93 -20.62 17.01 5.27
CA LYS A 93 -19.43 17.87 5.12
C LYS A 93 -18.82 17.87 3.73
N PHE A 94 -18.80 16.71 3.06
CA PHE A 94 -18.08 16.54 1.79
C PHE A 94 -19.00 16.20 0.61
N SER A 95 -20.33 16.12 0.81
CA SER A 95 -21.27 15.59 -0.19
C SER A 95 -20.85 14.21 -0.71
N LEU A 96 -20.13 13.44 0.12
CA LEU A 96 -19.53 12.17 -0.26
C LEU A 96 -20.34 11.01 0.30
N TRP A 97 -21.05 10.30 -0.57
CA TRP A 97 -21.65 9.02 -0.20
C TRP A 97 -20.61 7.90 -0.19
N VAL A 98 -20.45 7.27 0.97
CA VAL A 98 -19.57 6.11 1.18
C VAL A 98 -20.39 4.97 1.77
N ALA A 99 -20.35 3.78 1.18
CA ALA A 99 -21.08 2.63 1.74
C ALA A 99 -20.57 2.31 3.15
N GLU A 100 -21.48 1.99 4.08
CA GLU A 100 -21.17 1.70 5.49
C GLU A 100 -20.05 0.64 5.63
N ALA A 101 -20.10 -0.43 4.82
CA ALA A 101 -19.08 -1.47 4.80
C ALA A 101 -17.66 -0.95 4.48
N THR A 102 -17.54 0.16 3.75
CA THR A 102 -16.25 0.80 3.48
C THR A 102 -15.70 1.48 4.74
N ILE A 103 -16.56 2.11 5.54
CA ILE A 103 -16.20 2.72 6.82
C ILE A 103 -15.83 1.62 7.83
N GLN A 104 -16.61 0.54 7.88
CA GLN A 104 -16.27 -0.61 8.75
C GLN A 104 -14.93 -1.27 8.37
N ARG A 105 -14.58 -1.31 7.08
CA ARG A 105 -13.26 -1.77 6.63
C ARG A 105 -12.15 -0.84 7.08
N LEU A 106 -12.40 0.47 7.11
CA LEU A 106 -11.44 1.46 7.58
C LEU A 106 -11.03 1.20 9.05
N PHE A 107 -11.96 0.77 9.90
CA PHE A 107 -11.65 0.42 11.29
C PHE A 107 -10.76 -0.81 11.46
N LYS A 108 -10.57 -1.59 10.40
CA LYS A 108 -9.67 -2.75 10.35
C LYS A 108 -8.40 -2.46 9.56
N ASP A 109 -8.29 -1.27 8.98
CA ASP A 109 -7.13 -0.84 8.19
C ASP A 109 -6.00 -0.45 9.14
N GLU A 110 -4.87 -1.17 9.06
CA GLU A 110 -3.73 -0.95 9.96
C GLU A 110 -3.22 0.50 9.90
N GLU A 111 -3.18 1.08 8.70
CA GLU A 111 -2.74 2.45 8.49
C GLU A 111 -3.67 3.44 9.22
N PHE A 112 -4.99 3.25 9.13
CA PHE A 112 -5.97 4.07 9.83
C PHE A 112 -5.88 3.95 11.35
N ILE A 113 -5.68 2.73 11.87
CA ILE A 113 -5.52 2.49 13.32
C ILE A 113 -4.27 3.22 13.84
N VAL A 114 -3.14 3.12 13.12
CA VAL A 114 -1.90 3.81 13.47
C VAL A 114 -2.07 5.33 13.41
N GLN A 115 -2.74 5.86 12.37
CA GLN A 115 -3.03 7.29 12.23
C GLN A 115 -3.85 7.82 13.41
N ARG A 116 -4.91 7.10 13.80
CA ARG A 116 -5.74 7.46 14.95
C ARG A 116 -4.95 7.44 16.25
N ALA A 117 -4.21 6.36 16.51
CA ALA A 117 -3.40 6.23 17.72
C ALA A 117 -2.35 7.35 17.82
N ALA A 118 -1.68 7.70 16.72
CA ALA A 118 -0.69 8.77 16.70
C ALA A 118 -1.29 10.14 17.07
N ARG A 119 -2.52 10.44 16.60
CA ARG A 119 -3.23 11.68 16.96
C ARG A 119 -3.67 11.71 18.41
N THR A 120 -4.17 10.59 18.93
CA THR A 120 -4.55 10.48 20.34
C THR A 120 -3.34 10.72 21.26
N VAL A 121 -2.15 10.22 20.91
CA VAL A 121 -0.91 10.46 21.68
C VAL A 121 -0.46 11.92 21.58
N ALA A 122 -0.54 12.54 20.41
CA ALA A 122 -0.18 13.95 20.22
C ALA A 122 -1.07 14.92 21.03
N HIS A 123 -2.33 14.54 21.28
CA HIS A 123 -3.24 15.30 22.13
C HIS A 123 -3.12 14.99 23.64
N ALA A 124 -2.40 13.92 24.00
CA ALA A 124 -2.25 13.47 25.37
C ALA A 124 -0.97 13.99 26.07
N GLU A 125 -0.12 14.77 25.40
CA GLU A 125 0.99 15.48 26.06
C GLU A 125 0.48 16.75 26.75
N PRO A 126 0.47 16.81 28.10
CA PRO A 126 0.23 18.05 28.81
C PRO A 126 1.56 18.80 28.95
N THR A 127 1.54 20.10 28.64
CA THR A 127 2.45 21.10 29.24
C THR A 127 2.48 21.00 30.76
#